data_AF-A0A522XV87-F1
#
_entry.id   AF-A0A522XV87-F1
#
_cell.length_a   1.000
_cell.length_b   1.000
_cell.length_c   1.000
_cell.angle_alpha   90.00
_cell.angle_beta   90.00
_cell.angle_gamma   90.00
#
_symmetry.space_group_name_H-M   'P 1'
#
loop_
_entity.id
_entity.type
_entity.pdbx_description
1 polymer ?
#
loop_
_entity_poly.entity_id
_entity_poly.type
_entity_poly.pdbx_seq_one_letter_code
_entity_poly.pdbx_strand_id
1 'polypeptide(L)' 'MGSSAGSYARGVAAIHRKYQSAIKHAKTRQAVLNAYWKHKKESENLLAKHLRDEMGEVKRIKAKMEYR' A
#
# COMPACT_ATOMS: atom_id res chain seq x y z
N MET A 1 17.03 -6.51 9.00
CA MET A 1 16.32 -5.75 7.96
C MET A 1 15.12 -6.58 7.52
N GLY A 2 13.90 -6.25 7.98
CA GLY A 2 12.72 -7.01 7.59
C GLY A 2 12.32 -6.66 6.16
N SER A 3 12.16 -7.67 5.31
CA SER A 3 11.88 -7.51 3.87
C SER A 3 10.69 -6.59 3.63
N SER A 4 10.86 -5.60 2.74
CA SER A 4 9.84 -4.64 2.29
C SER A 4 8.49 -5.32 1.97
N ALA A 5 8.54 -6.50 1.35
CA ALA A 5 7.38 -7.33 1.02
C ALA A 5 6.49 -7.69 2.22
N GLY A 6 7.08 -8.01 3.38
CA GLY A 6 6.32 -8.38 4.58
C GLY A 6 5.58 -7.19 5.20
N SER A 7 6.14 -5.98 5.08
CA SER A 7 5.48 -4.76 5.53
C SER A 7 4.36 -4.33 4.58
N TYR A 8 4.60 -4.43 3.26
CA TYR A 8 3.59 -4.14 2.24
C TYR A 8 2.38 -5.07 2.35
N ALA A 9 2.59 -6.39 2.41
CA ALA A 9 1.52 -7.38 2.50
C ALA A 9 0.65 -7.19 3.76
N ARG A 10 1.27 -6.89 4.92
CA ARG A 10 0.54 -6.55 6.16
C ARG A 10 -0.28 -5.27 6.01
N GLY A 11 0.28 -4.26 5.33
CA GLY A 11 -0.42 -3.01 5.04
C GLY A 11 -1.65 -3.23 4.15
N VAL A 12 -1.49 -3.98 3.06
CA VAL A 12 -2.57 -4.34 2.13
C VAL A 12 -3.68 -5.10 2.88
N ALA A 13 -3.32 -6.12 3.65
CA ALA A 13 -4.28 -6.88 4.44
C ALA A 13 -5.07 -5.99 5.44
N ALA A 14 -4.40 -5.02 6.07
CA ALA A 14 -5.07 -4.08 6.97
C ALA A 14 -6.05 -3.16 6.25
N ILE A 15 -5.68 -2.63 5.07
CA ILE A 15 -6.55 -1.77 4.25
C ILE A 15 -7.78 -2.54 3.79
N HIS A 16 -7.62 -3.78 3.31
CA HIS A 16 -8.75 -4.63 2.92
C HIS A 16 -9.67 -4.97 4.09
N ARG A 17 -9.13 -5.27 5.28
CA ARG A 17 -9.97 -5.50 6.48
C ARG A 17 -10.83 -4.28 6.83
N LYS A 18 -10.26 -3.07 6.77
CA LYS A 18 -10.98 -1.82 7.01
C LYS A 18 -12.08 -1.61 5.97
N TYR A 19 -11.77 -1.83 4.70
CA TYR A 19 -12.74 -1.70 3.61
C TYR A 19 -13.91 -2.67 3.76
N GLN A 20 -13.63 -3.95 4.05
CA GLN A 20 -14.67 -4.96 4.25
C GLN A 20 -15.58 -4.61 5.42
N SER A 21 -15.03 -4.11 6.53
CA SER A 21 -15.83 -3.62 7.64
C SER A 21 -16.70 -2.41 7.23
N ALA A 22 -16.10 -1.42 6.55
CA ALA A 22 -16.81 -0.23 6.10
C ALA A 22 -17.97 -0.52 5.15
N ILE A 23 -17.81 -1.48 4.23
CA ILE A 23 -18.87 -1.91 3.32
C ILE A 23 -19.97 -2.66 4.08
N LYS A 24 -19.63 -3.56 5.00
CA LYS A 24 -20.61 -4.31 5.82
C LYS A 24 -21.51 -3.41 6.66
N HIS A 25 -20.99 -2.27 7.13
CA HIS A 25 -21.73 -1.33 7.96
C HIS A 25 -22.38 -0.18 7.18
N ALA A 26 -22.14 -0.09 5.86
CA ALA A 26 -22.70 0.98 5.04
C ALA A 26 -24.22 0.78 4.82
N LYS A 27 -25.01 1.78 5.20
CA LYS A 27 -26.48 1.75 5.05
C LYS A 27 -26.99 2.53 3.82
N THR A 28 -26.11 3.26 3.12
CA THR A 28 -26.48 4.13 2.00
C THR A 28 -25.52 3.96 0.83
N ARG A 29 -26.01 4.27 -0.38
CA ARG A 29 -25.20 4.26 -1.61
C ARG A 29 -23.97 5.17 -1.49
N GLN A 30 -24.14 6.35 -0.88
CA GLN A 30 -23.03 7.27 -0.66
C GLN A 30 -21.98 6.70 0.29
N ALA A 31 -22.39 6.01 1.36
CA ALA A 31 -21.46 5.36 2.28
C ALA A 31 -20.65 4.25 1.59
N VAL A 32 -21.28 3.46 0.71
CA VAL A 32 -20.60 2.44 -0.10
C VAL A 32 -19.56 3.07 -1.03
N LEU A 33 -19.93 4.14 -1.75
CA LEU A 33 -18.99 4.86 -2.63
C LEU A 33 -17.83 5.47 -1.86
N ASN A 34 -18.10 6.10 -0.72
CA ASN A 34 -17.07 6.69 0.13
C ASN A 34 -16.09 5.63 0.65
N ALA A 35 -16.58 4.45 1.06
CA ALA A 35 -15.75 3.34 1.49
C ALA A 35 -14.81 2.87 0.36
N TYR A 36 -15.31 2.76 -0.87
CA TYR A 36 -14.50 2.40 -2.03
C TYR A 36 -13.42 3.44 -2.34
N TRP A 37 -13.78 4.73 -2.44
CA TRP A 37 -12.82 5.78 -2.77
C TRP A 37 -11.73 5.91 -1.71
N LYS A 38 -12.09 5.78 -0.43
CA LYS A 38 -11.13 5.77 0.67
C LYS A 38 -10.19 4.58 0.56
N HIS A 39 -10.73 3.38 0.35
CA HIS A 39 -9.93 2.17 0.13
C HIS A 39 -8.94 2.33 -1.03
N LYS A 40 -9.41 2.79 -2.20
CA LYS A 40 -8.58 3.03 -3.38
C LYS A 40 -7.41 3.96 -3.06
N LYS A 41 -7.69 5.11 -2.44
CA LYS A 41 -6.67 6.09 -2.06
C LYS A 41 -5.64 5.53 -1.08
N GLU A 42 -6.09 4.78 -0.06
CA GLU A 42 -5.18 4.15 0.91
C GLU A 42 -4.26 3.11 0.23
N SER A 43 -4.82 2.28 -0.65
CA SER A 43 -4.06 1.27 -1.41
C SER A 43 -3.04 1.90 -2.36
N GLU A 44 -3.41 2.94 -3.11
CA GLU A 44 -2.51 3.66 -4.01
C GLU A 44 -1.36 4.34 -3.25
N ASN A 45 -1.65 4.96 -2.10
CA ASN A 45 -0.62 5.57 -1.27
C ASN A 45 0.37 4.54 -0.71
N LEU A 46 -0.14 3.37 -0.27
CA LEU A 46 0.71 2.30 0.25
C LEU A 46 1.61 1.75 -0.86
N LEU A 47 1.08 1.53 -2.06
CA LEU A 47 1.85 1.07 -3.21
C LEU A 47 2.93 2.09 -3.60
N ALA A 48 2.58 3.37 -3.68
CA ALA A 48 3.54 4.42 -4.01
C ALA A 48 4.68 4.50 -3.00
N LYS A 49 4.39 4.31 -1.70
CA LYS A 49 5.43 4.22 -0.67
C LYS A 49 6.32 3.00 -0.85
N HIS A 50 5.73 1.83 -1.07
CA HIS A 50 6.47 0.58 -1.26
C HIS A 50 7.44 0.67 -2.44
N LEU A 51 6.97 1.14 -3.60
CA LEU A 51 7.82 1.32 -4.79
C LEU A 51 8.94 2.35 -4.57
N ARG A 52 8.67 3.42 -3.79
CA ARG A 52 9.70 4.41 -3.44
C ARG A 52 10.80 3.78 -2.58
N ASP A 53 10.43 2.94 -1.62
CA ASP A 53 11.37 2.26 -0.73
C ASP A 53 12.24 1.27 -1.54
N GLU A 54 11.64 0.50 -2.44
CA GLU A 54 12.35 -0.39 -3.38
C GLU A 54 13.28 0.40 -4.29
N MET A 55 12.84 1.55 -4.80
CA MET A 55 13.69 2.39 -5.63
C MET A 55 14.87 2.98 -4.86
N GLY A 56 14.69 3.31 -3.59
CA GLY A 56 15.78 3.68 -2.70
C GLY A 56 16.79 2.54 -2.51
N GLU A 57 16.32 1.31 -2.37
CA GLU A 57 17.16 0.11 -2.30
C GLU A 57 17.98 -0.10 -3.56
N VAL A 58 17.33 -0.05 -4.74
CA VAL A 58 18.00 -0.15 -6.03
C VAL A 58 19.07 0.94 -6.20
N LYS A 59 18.78 2.19 -5.84
CA LYS A 59 19.78 3.29 -5.90
C LYS A 59 20.99 3.00 -5.02
N ARG A 60 20.78 2.49 -3.80
CA ARG A 60 21.87 2.11 -2.88
C ARG A 60 22.71 0.97 -3.43
N ILE A 61 22.08 -0.02 -4.06
CA ILE A 61 22.79 -1.14 -4.69
C ILE A 61 23.59 -0.62 -5.88
N LYS A 62 22.96 0.13 -6.80
CA LYS A 62 23.63 0.72 -7.98
C LYS A 62 24.83 1.58 -7.59
N ALA A 63 24.74 2.38 -6.54
CA ALA A 63 25.84 3.22 -6.07
C ALA A 63 27.05 2.43 -5.55
N LYS A 64 26.85 1.16 -5.16
CA LYS A 64 27.92 0.25 -4.70
C LYS A 64 28.46 -0.64 -5.80
N MET A 65 27.81 -0.68 -6.97
CA MET A 65 28.29 -1.42 -8.11
C MET A 65 29.28 -0.54 -8.87
N GLU A 66 30.51 -1.01 -9.06
CA GLU A 66 31.44 -0.34 -9.98
C GLU A 66 30.82 -0.27 -11.37
N TYR A 67 30.91 0.90 -11.99
CA TYR A 67 30.55 1.08 -13.39
C TYR A 67 31.60 0.35 -14.23
N ARG A 68 31.23 -0.78 -14.82
CA ARG A 68 32.04 -1.45 -15.86
C ARG A 68 31.84 -0.76 -17.20
#